data_AF-A0AAD6D6A8-F1
#
_entry.id   AF-A0AAD6D6A8-F1
#
_cell.length_a   1.000
_cell.length_b   1.000
_cell.length_c   1.000
_cell.angle_alpha   90.00
_cell.angle_beta   90.00
_cell.angle_gamma   90.00
#
_symmetry.space_group_name_H-M   'P 1'
#
loop_
_entity.id
_entity.type
_entity.pdbx_description
1 polymer ?
#
loop_
_entity_poly.entity_id
_entity_poly.type
_entity_poly.pdbx_seq_one_letter_code
_entity_poly.pdbx_strand_id
1 'polypeptide(L)'
;MPQSQNSQFSDRYPSSIFSDNLVDSLSSIPSDGPFSLGGRDTPITDVFTRPSIPPAPEALERVGPRNKKIYILWTNMVNEEFMEWWLKTVYGNQLKRNIFDVTHLAECWRQFEQVVLPQDGKPKVMCKVCNHILAHPADGHRGNTHMNKHYRESVKCRKLVPRSHDIRQSMENAV
;
A
#
# COMPACT_ATOMS: atom_id res chain seq x y z
N MET A 1 7.68 -2.37 58.86
CA MET A 1 8.93 -1.58 58.82
C MET A 1 10.06 -2.52 58.41
N PRO A 2 10.98 -2.12 57.52
CA PRO A 2 10.79 -2.26 56.07
C PRO A 2 12.00 -2.91 55.39
N GLN A 3 11.89 -3.28 54.11
CA GLN A 3 13.03 -3.13 53.21
C GLN A 3 12.52 -2.90 51.78
N SER A 4 12.30 -1.61 51.53
CA SER A 4 12.34 -0.97 50.23
C SER A 4 13.69 -1.27 49.57
N GLN A 5 13.69 -1.69 48.31
CA GLN A 5 14.82 -1.46 47.43
C GLN A 5 14.32 -0.77 46.16
N ASN A 6 14.39 0.57 46.21
CA ASN A 6 14.62 1.38 45.03
C ASN A 6 15.95 0.93 44.41
N SER A 7 15.93 0.44 43.18
CA SER A 7 17.12 0.41 42.36
C SER A 7 16.92 1.42 41.23
N GLN A 8 17.33 2.65 41.53
CA GLN A 8 17.78 3.61 40.53
C GLN A 8 18.95 2.98 39.79
N PHE A 9 18.83 2.84 38.47
CA PHE A 9 20.00 2.79 37.61
C PHE A 9 19.93 3.97 36.64
N SER A 10 20.50 5.05 37.16
CA SER A 10 21.39 6.02 36.53
C SER A 10 21.23 6.30 35.05
N ASP A 11 20.85 7.55 34.78
CA ASP A 11 21.18 8.31 33.60
C ASP A 11 22.67 8.17 33.23
N ARG A 12 22.93 7.79 31.97
CA ARG A 12 24.19 8.14 31.32
C ARG A 12 23.96 8.31 29.81
N TYR A 13 23.64 9.55 29.45
CA TYR A 13 23.83 10.09 28.10
C TYR A 13 25.31 9.94 27.69
N PRO A 14 25.58 9.72 26.40
CA PRO A 14 26.52 10.62 25.72
C PRO A 14 25.87 11.22 24.48
N SER A 15 25.75 12.54 24.52
CA SER A 15 25.45 13.40 23.38
C SER A 15 26.68 13.37 22.48
N SER A 16 26.58 12.81 21.27
CA SER A 16 27.64 12.93 20.28
C SER A 16 27.56 14.33 19.67
N ILE A 17 28.49 15.17 20.12
CA ILE A 17 28.82 16.47 19.57
C ILE A 17 29.69 16.19 18.34
N PHE A 18 29.16 16.35 17.13
CA PHE A 18 30.02 16.61 15.98
C PHE A 18 30.24 18.13 15.94
N SER A 19 31.37 18.55 16.48
CA SER A 19 31.93 19.87 16.26
C SER A 19 33.40 19.67 15.99
N ASP A 20 33.73 19.42 14.72
CA ASP A 20 35.06 19.68 14.20
C ASP A 20 34.94 20.71 13.09
N ASN A 21 35.15 21.95 13.52
CA ASN A 21 35.91 23.01 12.86
C ASN A 21 36.41 22.67 11.44
N LEU A 22 35.65 23.08 10.42
CA LEU A 22 36.25 23.38 9.13
C LEU A 22 36.51 24.89 9.08
N VAL A 23 37.80 25.16 9.26
CA VAL A 23 38.51 26.43 9.14
C VAL A 23 37.96 27.35 8.03
N ASP A 24 37.59 28.54 8.47
CA ASP A 24 37.87 29.83 7.85
C ASP A 24 38.45 29.82 6.42
N SER A 25 37.61 30.16 5.45
CA SER A 25 38.02 30.81 4.20
C SER A 25 36.82 31.56 3.62
N LEU A 26 36.29 32.51 4.39
CA LEU A 26 35.44 33.57 3.86
C LEU A 26 36.34 34.63 3.21
N SER A 27 36.86 34.28 2.04
CA SER A 27 37.58 35.21 1.18
C SER A 27 36.59 36.06 0.39
N SER A 28 36.28 37.22 0.95
CA SER A 28 36.06 38.49 0.26
C SER A 28 34.91 38.58 -0.76
N ILE A 29 33.82 39.22 -0.32
CA ILE A 29 32.84 39.89 -1.19
C ILE A 29 33.51 41.12 -1.83
N PRO A 30 33.42 41.32 -3.16
CA PRO A 30 33.47 42.65 -3.74
C PRO A 30 32.05 43.08 -4.14
N SER A 31 31.60 44.19 -3.53
CA SER A 31 30.39 44.92 -3.92
C SER A 31 30.68 45.81 -5.14
N ASP A 32 29.69 45.82 -6.05
CA ASP A 32 29.33 46.83 -7.06
C ASP A 32 30.09 46.99 -8.39
N GLY A 33 29.33 46.72 -9.47
CA GLY A 33 29.33 47.44 -10.76
C GLY A 33 29.57 46.60 -12.03
N PRO A 34 29.11 47.04 -13.21
CA PRO A 34 27.72 47.10 -13.68
C PRO A 34 27.45 46.14 -14.88
N PHE A 35 26.18 45.77 -15.05
CA PHE A 35 25.51 45.20 -16.23
C PHE A 35 26.33 44.99 -17.52
N SER A 36 26.42 43.73 -17.95
CA SER A 36 26.53 43.37 -19.38
C SER A 36 25.89 42.02 -19.65
N LEU A 37 24.96 42.01 -20.60
CA LEU A 37 24.26 40.84 -21.12
C LEU A 37 25.25 39.79 -21.65
N GLY A 38 25.04 38.54 -21.25
CA GLY A 38 25.67 37.37 -21.85
C GLY A 38 24.82 36.14 -21.55
N GLY A 39 23.69 36.02 -22.25
CA GLY A 39 22.72 34.97 -22.03
C GLY A 39 23.31 33.57 -22.14
N ARG A 40 22.99 32.75 -21.15
CA ARG A 40 22.76 31.32 -21.32
C ARG A 40 21.86 30.84 -20.20
N ASP A 41 20.58 31.15 -20.33
CA ASP A 41 19.53 30.44 -19.62
C ASP A 41 19.57 28.98 -20.08
N THR A 42 20.38 28.15 -19.44
CA THR A 42 20.12 26.72 -19.43
C THR A 42 18.93 26.50 -18.52
N PRO A 43 17.73 26.15 -19.04
CA PRO A 43 16.70 25.63 -18.18
C PRO A 43 17.26 24.34 -17.60
N ILE A 44 17.53 24.32 -16.30
CA ILE A 44 17.63 23.08 -15.53
C ILE A 44 16.24 22.47 -15.64
N THR A 45 16.04 21.73 -16.74
CA THR A 45 14.85 20.94 -16.93
C THR A 45 15.11 19.73 -16.07
N ASP A 46 14.81 19.88 -14.78
CA ASP A 46 14.71 18.77 -13.84
C ASP A 46 13.47 17.97 -14.26
N VAL A 47 13.58 17.29 -15.42
CA VAL A 47 12.59 16.35 -15.89
C VAL A 47 12.77 15.14 -15.02
N PHE A 48 12.17 15.20 -13.83
CA PHE A 48 11.90 14.04 -13.01
C PHE A 48 10.92 13.18 -13.81
N THR A 49 11.45 12.44 -14.77
CA THR A 49 10.70 11.61 -15.68
C THR A 49 10.24 10.43 -14.84
N ARG A 50 9.07 10.56 -14.21
CA ARG A 50 8.45 9.44 -13.51
C ARG A 50 8.43 8.29 -14.52
N PRO A 51 9.02 7.11 -14.20
CA PRO A 51 9.04 6.00 -15.13
C PRO A 51 7.61 5.75 -15.61
N SER A 52 7.41 5.87 -16.93
CA SER A 52 6.11 5.70 -17.56
C SER A 52 5.70 4.24 -17.40
N ILE A 53 4.74 4.00 -16.51
CA ILE A 53 4.21 2.65 -16.28
C ILE A 53 3.37 2.30 -17.50
N PRO A 54 3.60 1.13 -18.13
CA PRO A 54 2.79 0.74 -19.28
C PRO A 54 1.31 0.71 -18.88
N PRO A 55 0.42 1.23 -19.74
CA PRO A 55 -1.00 1.16 -19.48
C PRO A 55 -1.41 -0.31 -19.32
N ALA A 56 -2.31 -0.57 -18.39
CA ALA A 56 -2.81 -1.92 -18.19
C ALA A 56 -3.58 -2.40 -19.42
N PRO A 57 -3.37 -3.66 -19.85
CA PRO A 57 -4.07 -4.23 -20.98
C PRO A 57 -5.59 -4.12 -20.84
N GLU A 58 -6.29 -3.91 -21.96
CA GLU A 58 -7.75 -3.79 -21.99
C GLU A 58 -8.46 -5.11 -21.66
N ALA A 59 -7.78 -6.23 -21.88
CA ALA A 59 -8.28 -7.56 -21.53
C ALA A 59 -8.39 -7.76 -20.00
N LEU A 60 -7.68 -6.96 -19.19
CA LEU A 60 -7.76 -7.06 -17.74
C LEU A 60 -8.98 -6.33 -17.21
N GLU A 61 -9.82 -7.07 -16.47
CA GLU A 61 -11.05 -6.52 -15.91
C GLU A 61 -10.76 -5.40 -14.90
N ARG A 62 -11.47 -4.28 -15.06
CA ARG A 62 -11.38 -3.15 -14.14
C ARG A 62 -12.54 -3.13 -13.17
N VAL A 63 -12.22 -3.18 -11.88
CA VAL A 63 -13.16 -3.23 -10.76
C VAL A 63 -12.96 -2.06 -9.80
N GLY A 64 -13.93 -1.86 -8.91
CA GLY A 64 -13.75 -0.96 -7.78
C GLY A 64 -15.03 -0.43 -7.14
N PRO A 65 -14.89 0.28 -6.00
CA PRO A 65 -16.01 0.76 -5.23
C PRO A 65 -16.81 1.86 -5.95
N ARG A 66 -18.14 1.82 -5.81
CA ARG A 66 -19.05 2.92 -6.19
C ARG A 66 -18.84 3.41 -7.64
N ASN A 67 -18.80 2.46 -8.57
CA ASN A 67 -18.65 2.68 -10.02
C ASN A 67 -17.28 3.22 -10.47
N LYS A 68 -16.32 3.40 -9.56
CA LYS A 68 -14.95 3.77 -9.93
C LYS A 68 -14.15 2.51 -10.26
N LYS A 69 -14.10 2.15 -11.55
CA LYS A 69 -13.35 1.00 -12.08
C LYS A 69 -11.85 1.30 -12.19
N ILE A 70 -11.22 1.59 -11.05
CA ILE A 70 -9.81 2.04 -10.98
C ILE A 70 -8.83 0.92 -10.66
N TYR A 71 -9.29 -0.24 -10.20
CA TYR A 71 -8.44 -1.38 -9.86
C TYR A 71 -8.48 -2.41 -10.97
N ILE A 72 -7.40 -3.17 -11.10
CA ILE A 72 -7.31 -4.29 -12.03
C ILE A 72 -7.50 -5.57 -11.25
N LEU A 73 -8.47 -6.39 -11.67
CA LEU A 73 -8.78 -7.68 -11.06
C LEU A 73 -7.75 -8.72 -11.51
N TRP A 74 -7.20 -9.45 -10.54
CA TRP A 74 -6.46 -10.67 -10.83
C TRP A 74 -7.42 -11.86 -10.83
N THR A 75 -7.36 -12.67 -11.88
CA THR A 75 -8.00 -13.99 -11.93
C THR A 75 -6.99 -15.02 -12.43
N ASN A 76 -7.19 -16.28 -12.06
CA ASN A 76 -6.32 -17.37 -12.49
C ASN A 76 -6.32 -17.49 -14.04
N MET A 77 -7.44 -17.22 -14.69
CA MET A 77 -7.59 -17.32 -16.15
C MET A 77 -6.73 -16.35 -16.96
N VAL A 78 -6.42 -15.17 -16.41
CA VAL A 78 -5.60 -14.14 -17.08
C VAL A 78 -4.24 -13.95 -16.42
N ASN A 79 -3.78 -14.96 -15.66
CA ASN A 79 -2.58 -14.85 -14.83
C ASN A 79 -1.33 -14.49 -15.64
N GLU A 80 -1.14 -15.06 -16.84
CA GLU A 80 0.05 -14.79 -17.67
C GLU A 80 0.13 -13.34 -18.12
N GLU A 81 -0.91 -12.84 -18.80
CA GLU A 81 -1.00 -11.46 -19.27
C GLU A 81 -0.93 -10.46 -18.09
N PHE A 82 -1.64 -10.79 -17.01
CA PHE A 82 -1.60 -9.98 -15.79
C PHE A 82 -0.19 -9.90 -15.22
N MET A 83 0.51 -11.03 -15.09
CA MET A 83 1.86 -11.07 -14.50
C MET A 83 2.88 -10.38 -15.40
N GLU A 84 2.77 -10.54 -16.72
CA GLU A 84 3.62 -9.86 -17.68
C GLU A 84 3.50 -8.34 -17.58
N TRP A 85 2.27 -7.83 -17.45
CA TRP A 85 2.03 -6.41 -17.20
C TRP A 85 2.48 -6.00 -15.79
N TRP A 86 2.09 -6.75 -14.76
CA TRP A 86 2.32 -6.38 -13.37
C TRP A 86 3.81 -6.31 -13.04
N LEU A 87 4.63 -7.21 -13.57
CA LEU A 87 6.09 -7.18 -13.39
C LEU A 87 6.76 -5.93 -13.98
N LYS A 88 6.09 -5.24 -14.93
CA LYS A 88 6.56 -3.96 -15.50
C LYS A 88 6.17 -2.76 -14.62
N THR A 89 5.31 -2.93 -13.62
CA THR A 89 4.96 -1.88 -12.66
C THR A 89 6.08 -1.64 -11.65
N VAL A 90 6.05 -0.47 -10.98
CA VAL A 90 7.05 -0.13 -9.94
C VAL A 90 7.08 -1.19 -8.84
N TYR A 91 5.91 -1.61 -8.35
CA TYR A 91 5.82 -2.55 -7.25
C TYR A 91 6.13 -4.00 -7.68
N GLY A 92 5.62 -4.43 -8.85
CA GLY A 92 5.90 -5.77 -9.36
C GLY A 92 7.39 -5.97 -9.69
N ASN A 93 8.03 -4.96 -10.29
CA ASN A 93 9.47 -4.99 -10.59
C ASN A 93 10.34 -5.02 -9.32
N GLN A 94 9.89 -4.45 -8.21
CA GLN A 94 10.58 -4.52 -6.92
C GLN A 94 10.45 -5.91 -6.28
N LEU A 95 9.27 -6.52 -6.34
CA LEU A 95 9.02 -7.83 -5.72
C LEU A 95 9.58 -9.01 -6.51
N LYS A 96 9.56 -8.95 -7.84
CA LYS A 96 10.05 -10.00 -8.76
C LYS A 96 9.54 -11.43 -8.47
N ARG A 97 8.38 -11.57 -7.81
CA ARG A 97 7.77 -12.86 -7.47
C ARG A 97 6.26 -12.77 -7.54
N ASN A 98 5.60 -13.88 -7.88
CA ASN A 98 4.14 -13.96 -7.88
C ASN A 98 3.62 -14.02 -6.43
N ILE A 99 2.79 -13.04 -6.05
CA ILE A 99 2.15 -12.97 -4.74
C ILE A 99 0.65 -13.26 -4.80
N PHE A 100 0.10 -13.46 -6.00
CA PHE A 100 -1.32 -13.63 -6.25
C PHE A 100 -1.69 -15.10 -6.35
N ASP A 101 -0.84 -15.90 -6.97
CA ASP A 101 -1.02 -17.34 -7.13
C ASP A 101 -0.53 -18.11 -5.90
N VAL A 102 -1.18 -17.85 -4.76
CA VAL A 102 -0.92 -18.55 -3.51
C VAL A 102 -2.15 -19.37 -3.17
N THR A 103 -1.96 -20.65 -2.77
CA THR A 103 -3.08 -21.46 -2.30
C THR A 103 -3.66 -20.85 -1.03
N HIS A 104 -4.82 -20.23 -1.20
CA HIS A 104 -5.52 -19.50 -0.13
C HIS A 104 -6.27 -20.47 0.78
N LEU A 105 -5.58 -21.04 1.78
CA LEU A 105 -6.18 -22.00 2.72
C LEU A 105 -7.20 -21.38 3.67
N ALA A 106 -7.11 -20.07 3.93
CA ALA A 106 -8.00 -19.39 4.86
C ALA A 106 -9.37 -19.12 4.23
N GLU A 107 -10.44 -19.50 4.94
CA GLU A 107 -11.82 -19.39 4.46
C GLU A 107 -12.24 -17.95 4.07
N CYS A 108 -11.66 -16.94 4.72
CA CYS A 108 -11.97 -15.55 4.43
C CYS A 108 -11.77 -15.20 2.95
N TRP A 109 -10.81 -15.83 2.26
CA TRP A 109 -10.53 -15.56 0.85
C TRP A 109 -11.71 -15.81 -0.08
N ARG A 110 -12.69 -16.62 0.31
CA ARG A 110 -13.94 -16.81 -0.47
C ARG A 110 -14.67 -15.49 -0.71
N GLN A 111 -14.53 -14.54 0.22
CA GLN A 111 -15.25 -13.26 0.26
C GLN A 111 -14.44 -12.08 -0.31
N PHE A 112 -13.24 -12.34 -0.81
CA PHE A 112 -12.35 -11.30 -1.34
C PHE A 112 -11.79 -11.68 -2.70
N GLU A 113 -11.43 -10.65 -3.45
CA GLU A 113 -10.75 -10.75 -4.73
C GLU A 113 -9.43 -10.02 -4.65
N GLN A 114 -8.43 -10.54 -5.37
CA GLN A 114 -7.14 -9.89 -5.45
C GLN A 114 -7.19 -8.83 -6.54
N VAL A 115 -6.76 -7.61 -6.20
CA VAL A 115 -6.80 -6.49 -7.13
C VAL A 115 -5.51 -5.69 -7.04
N VAL A 116 -5.19 -4.93 -8.10
CA VAL A 116 -4.00 -4.10 -8.17
C VAL A 116 -4.35 -2.66 -8.50
N LEU A 117 -3.64 -1.72 -7.91
CA LEU A 117 -3.70 -0.32 -8.31
C LEU A 117 -2.82 -0.10 -9.56
N PRO A 118 -3.36 0.33 -10.71
CA PRO A 118 -2.61 0.48 -11.96
C PRO A 118 -1.49 1.53 -11.89
N GLN A 119 -1.61 2.49 -10.97
CA GLN A 119 -0.70 3.65 -10.91
C GLN A 119 0.71 3.32 -10.38
N ASP A 120 0.85 2.25 -9.61
CA ASP A 120 2.10 1.84 -8.98
C ASP A 120 2.29 0.31 -8.99
N GLY A 121 1.24 -0.45 -9.29
CA GLY A 121 1.23 -1.90 -9.20
C GLY A 121 0.98 -2.42 -7.78
N LYS A 122 0.54 -1.58 -6.84
CA LYS A 122 0.40 -2.00 -5.44
C LYS A 122 -0.75 -3.01 -5.29
N PRO A 123 -0.47 -4.20 -4.71
CA PRO A 123 -1.47 -5.23 -4.51
C PRO A 123 -2.42 -4.83 -3.38
N LYS A 124 -3.68 -5.20 -3.55
CA LYS A 124 -4.80 -4.97 -2.65
C LYS A 124 -5.73 -6.18 -2.69
N VAL A 125 -6.68 -6.20 -1.77
CA VAL A 125 -7.82 -7.13 -1.84
C VAL A 125 -9.12 -6.35 -1.76
N MET A 126 -10.11 -6.74 -2.56
CA MET A 126 -11.43 -6.14 -2.61
C MET A 126 -12.44 -7.10 -2.00
N CYS A 127 -13.28 -6.63 -1.07
CA CYS A 127 -14.38 -7.43 -0.54
C CYS A 127 -15.49 -7.56 -1.59
N LYS A 128 -15.90 -8.79 -1.91
CA LYS A 128 -16.99 -9.08 -2.88
C LYS A 128 -18.36 -8.57 -2.43
N VAL A 129 -18.56 -8.44 -1.13
CA VAL A 129 -19.85 -8.04 -0.53
C VAL A 129 -20.06 -6.53 -0.58
N CYS A 130 -19.03 -5.75 -0.22
CA CYS A 130 -19.17 -4.31 -0.05
C CYS A 130 -18.20 -3.46 -0.89
N ASN A 131 -17.41 -4.10 -1.75
CA ASN A 131 -16.38 -3.50 -2.62
C ASN A 131 -15.34 -2.68 -1.86
N HIS A 132 -15.17 -2.93 -0.56
CA HIS A 132 -14.18 -2.26 0.26
C HIS A 132 -12.77 -2.79 -0.03
N ILE A 133 -11.80 -1.89 -0.12
CA ILE A 133 -10.41 -2.20 -0.49
C ILE A 133 -9.55 -2.26 0.77
N LEU A 134 -8.84 -3.38 0.96
CA LEU A 134 -7.89 -3.61 2.03
C LEU A 134 -6.47 -3.79 1.46
N ALA A 135 -5.47 -3.66 2.33
CA ALA A 135 -4.09 -4.01 1.98
C ALA A 135 -3.98 -5.53 1.71
N HIS A 136 -3.11 -5.89 0.77
CA HIS A 136 -2.86 -7.29 0.46
C HIS A 136 -2.18 -7.99 1.66
N PRO A 137 -2.59 -9.21 2.07
CA PRO A 137 -1.97 -9.93 3.18
C PRO A 137 -0.46 -10.18 3.04
N ALA A 138 0.01 -10.33 1.79
CA ALA A 138 1.44 -10.49 1.49
C ALA A 138 2.23 -9.17 1.57
N ASP A 139 1.56 -8.01 1.67
CA ASP A 139 2.18 -6.69 1.83
C ASP A 139 2.46 -6.42 3.31
N GLY A 140 3.73 -6.52 3.72
CA GLY A 140 4.20 -6.17 5.07
C GLY A 140 3.80 -7.14 6.18
N HIS A 141 3.75 -8.45 5.89
CA HIS A 141 3.51 -9.53 6.87
C HIS A 141 2.21 -9.37 7.70
N ARG A 142 1.17 -8.74 7.14
CA ARG A 142 -0.07 -8.44 7.88
C ARG A 142 -0.99 -9.65 8.06
N GLY A 143 -0.81 -10.70 7.24
CA GLY A 143 -1.67 -11.88 7.26
C GLY A 143 -3.13 -11.54 6.92
N ASN A 144 -4.03 -12.48 7.20
CA ASN A 144 -5.46 -12.37 6.85
C ASN A 144 -6.32 -11.71 7.97
N THR A 145 -5.71 -11.29 9.09
CA THR A 145 -6.42 -10.77 10.26
C THR A 145 -7.33 -9.60 9.92
N HIS A 146 -6.85 -8.65 9.11
CA HIS A 146 -7.67 -7.50 8.68
C HIS A 146 -8.84 -7.90 7.78
N MET A 147 -8.66 -8.90 6.91
CA MET A 147 -9.74 -9.42 6.06
C MET A 147 -10.81 -10.11 6.91
N ASN A 148 -10.38 -10.96 7.85
CA ASN A 148 -11.25 -11.64 8.80
C ASN A 148 -12.04 -10.65 9.66
N LYS A 149 -11.35 -9.67 10.24
CA LYS A 149 -11.97 -8.61 11.03
C LYS A 149 -12.98 -7.82 10.20
N HIS A 150 -12.63 -7.44 8.98
CA HIS A 150 -13.53 -6.73 8.09
C HIS A 150 -14.81 -7.53 7.81
N TYR A 151 -14.68 -8.79 7.40
CA TYR A 151 -15.83 -9.62 7.06
C TYR A 151 -16.76 -9.87 8.26
N ARG A 152 -16.19 -10.13 9.44
CA ARG A 152 -16.96 -10.47 10.66
C ARG A 152 -17.55 -9.26 11.37
N GLU A 153 -16.82 -8.16 11.44
CA GLU A 153 -17.15 -7.04 12.35
C GLU A 153 -17.64 -5.79 11.61
N SER A 154 -17.35 -5.64 10.31
CA SER A 154 -17.75 -4.43 9.58
C SER A 154 -19.26 -4.38 9.41
N VAL A 155 -19.91 -3.47 10.13
CA VAL A 155 -21.35 -3.21 10.03
C VAL A 155 -21.76 -2.89 8.59
N LYS A 156 -20.91 -2.15 7.85
CA LYS A 156 -21.16 -1.80 6.44
C LYS A 156 -21.11 -3.03 5.53
N CYS A 157 -20.23 -3.99 5.82
CA CYS A 157 -20.15 -5.24 5.08
C CYS A 157 -21.35 -6.15 5.41
N ARG A 158 -21.62 -6.36 6.70
CA ARG A 158 -22.71 -7.23 7.17
C ARG A 158 -24.10 -6.81 6.69
N LYS A 159 -24.37 -5.51 6.56
CA LYS A 159 -25.64 -4.99 6.02
C LYS A 159 -25.90 -5.37 4.57
N LEU A 160 -24.83 -5.66 3.82
CA LEU A 160 -24.89 -6.02 2.41
C LEU A 160 -24.77 -7.53 2.18
N VAL A 161 -24.45 -8.32 3.21
CA VAL A 161 -24.52 -9.78 3.13
C VAL A 161 -25.99 -10.18 3.01
N PRO A 162 -26.39 -10.92 1.96
CA PRO A 162 -27.72 -11.50 1.89
C PRO A 162 -27.93 -12.38 3.11
N ARG A 163 -28.88 -12.03 3.99
CA ARG A 163 -29.29 -12.93 5.06
C ARG A 163 -30.04 -14.08 4.39
N SER A 164 -29.41 -15.24 4.25
CA SER A 164 -30.15 -16.46 3.99
C SER A 164 -31.03 -16.71 5.21
N HIS A 165 -32.31 -16.34 5.12
CA HIS A 165 -33.31 -16.82 6.07
C HIS A 165 -33.42 -18.32 5.83
N ASP A 166 -32.74 -19.10 6.66
CA ASP A 166 -32.95 -20.54 6.71
C ASP A 166 -34.34 -20.78 7.28
N ILE A 167 -35.30 -21.10 6.40
CA ILE A 167 -36.73 -21.25 6.71
C ILE A 167 -36.95 -22.30 7.81
N ARG A 168 -35.99 -23.20 8.04
CA ARG A 168 -36.04 -24.22 9.09
C ARG A 168 -36.13 -23.64 10.51
N GLN A 169 -35.53 -22.48 10.77
CA GLN A 169 -35.53 -21.90 12.11
C GLN A 169 -36.85 -21.19 12.47
N SER A 170 -37.75 -20.99 11.49
CA SER A 170 -39.08 -20.41 11.70
C SER A 170 -40.14 -21.42 12.17
N MET A 171 -39.88 -22.73 12.11
CA MET A 171 -40.86 -23.76 12.50
C MET A 171 -40.68 -24.29 13.93
N GLU A 172 -39.61 -23.92 14.64
CA GLU A 172 -39.32 -24.41 16.00
C GLU A 172 -39.87 -23.50 17.12
N ASN A 173 -40.36 -22.31 16.81
CA ASN A 173 -40.93 -21.36 17.80
C ASN A 173 -42.46 -21.31 17.78
N ALA A 174 -43.12 -22.32 17.20
CA ALA A 174 -44.57 -22.45 17.17
C ALA A 174 -45.03 -23.75 17.84
N VAL A 175 -44.68 -23.92 19.12
CA VAL A 175 -45.28 -24.90 20.03
C VAL A 175 -45.46 -24.25 21.40
#